data_AF-A0A5D8Z8N6-F1
#
_entry.id   AF-A0A5D8Z8N6-F1
#
_cell.length_a   1.000
_cell.length_b   1.000
_cell.length_c   1.000
_cell.angle_alpha   90.00
_cell.angle_beta   90.00
_cell.angle_gamma   90.00
#
_symmetry.space_group_name_H-M   'P 1'
#
loop_
_entity.id
_entity.type
_entity.pdbx_description
1 polymer ?
#
loop_
_entity_poly.entity_id
_entity_poly.type
_entity_poly.pdbx_seq_one_letter_code
_entity_poly.pdbx_strand_id
1 'polypeptide(L)'
;MGYVFVAITVLLTVYGQLVLKWQVGLAGMAPAGAADKAVFLVRLLLNPWVLSGLGAAFAASLSWMLALSKLSLSSAYPLTASSFVLVLAFSAIVLGEPLTAAKLLGTALVVTGIIVLASWG
;
A
#
# COMPACT_ATOMS: atom_id res chain seq x y z
N MET A 1 0.77 20.14 10.40
CA MET A 1 0.07 19.06 11.12
C MET A 1 -0.72 18.12 10.20
N GLY A 2 -1.49 18.60 9.20
CA GLY A 2 -2.25 17.72 8.29
C GLY A 2 -1.39 16.69 7.52
N TYR A 3 -0.22 17.10 7.02
CA TYR A 3 0.69 16.24 6.25
C TYR A 3 1.26 15.05 7.04
N VAL A 4 1.33 15.15 8.37
CA VAL A 4 1.76 14.03 9.22
C VAL A 4 0.76 12.88 9.13
N PHE A 5 -0.54 13.18 9.12
CA PHE A 5 -1.58 12.16 8.94
C PHE A 5 -1.53 11.50 7.56
N VAL A 6 -1.16 12.26 6.51
CA VAL A 6 -0.93 11.70 5.17
C VAL A 6 0.25 10.74 5.19
N ALA A 7 1.37 11.13 5.80
CA ALA A 7 2.55 10.26 5.93
C ALA A 7 2.23 8.97 6.69
N ILE A 8 1.51 9.07 7.82
CA ILE A 8 1.06 7.90 8.59
C ILE A 8 0.16 6.99 7.74
N THR A 9 -0.80 7.58 7.01
CA THR A 9 -1.68 6.84 6.09
C THR A 9 -0.88 6.05 5.06
N VAL A 10 0.11 6.70 4.43
CA VAL A 10 0.98 6.08 3.42
C VAL A 10 1.79 4.95 4.03
N LEU A 11 2.45 5.16 5.16
CA LEU A 11 3.27 4.14 5.81
C LEU A 11 2.46 2.92 6.24
N LEU A 12 1.28 3.13 6.83
CA LEU A 12 0.37 2.06 7.22
C LEU A 12 -0.17 1.29 6.00
N THR A 13 -0.48 2.00 4.91
CA THR A 13 -0.94 1.38 3.65
C THR A 13 0.16 0.51 3.04
N VAL A 14 1.39 1.03 2.97
CA VAL A 14 2.55 0.30 2.44
C VAL A 14 2.81 -0.95 3.29
N TYR A 15 2.83 -0.81 4.61
CA TYR A 15 2.96 -1.95 5.53
C TYR A 15 1.87 -3.00 5.28
N GLY A 16 0.60 -2.59 5.22
CA GLY A 16 -0.52 -3.49 5.00
C GLY A 16 -0.41 -4.25 3.69
N GLN A 17 -0.06 -3.56 2.60
CA GLN A 17 0.13 -4.20 1.29
C GLN A 17 1.27 -5.21 1.29
N LEU A 18 2.40 -4.88 1.90
CA LEU A 18 3.57 -5.77 1.95
C LEU A 18 3.27 -7.02 2.80
N VAL A 19 2.66 -6.86 3.96
CA VAL A 19 2.32 -7.99 4.84
C VAL A 19 1.28 -8.90 4.18
N LEU A 20 0.25 -8.34 3.54
CA LEU A 20 -0.72 -9.13 2.80
C LEU A 20 -0.05 -9.90 1.67
N LYS A 21 0.79 -9.25 0.87
CA LYS A 21 1.52 -9.91 -0.22
C LYS A 21 2.44 -11.01 0.31
N TRP A 22 3.14 -10.77 1.42
CA TRP A 22 4.01 -11.74 2.07
C TRP A 22 3.23 -12.99 2.50
N GLN A 23 2.12 -12.81 3.23
CA GLN A 23 1.32 -13.92 3.76
C GLN A 23 0.58 -14.69 2.66
N VAL A 24 0.08 -13.99 1.63
CA VAL A 24 -0.48 -14.64 0.42
C VAL A 24 0.60 -15.45 -0.29
N GLY A 25 1.83 -14.93 -0.39
CA GLY A 25 2.96 -15.64 -0.99
C GLY A 25 3.30 -16.94 -0.26
N LEU A 26 3.25 -16.93 1.08
CA LEU A 26 3.44 -18.13 1.91
C LEU A 26 2.28 -19.13 1.80
N ALA A 27 1.05 -18.65 1.64
CA ALA A 27 -0.14 -19.49 1.52
C ALA A 27 -0.24 -20.21 0.16
N GLY A 28 0.46 -19.72 -0.87
CA GLY A 28 0.48 -20.31 -2.21
C GLY A 28 -0.67 -19.85 -3.12
N MET A 29 -0.81 -20.51 -4.27
CA MET A 29 -1.85 -20.16 -5.24
C MET A 29 -3.24 -20.56 -4.71
N ALA A 30 -4.21 -19.65 -4.90
CA ALA A 30 -5.59 -19.93 -4.53
C ALA A 30 -6.15 -21.14 -5.32
N PRO A 31 -6.90 -22.05 -4.66
CA PRO A 31 -7.54 -23.19 -5.32
C PRO A 31 -8.47 -22.76 -6.47
N ALA A 32 -8.75 -23.64 -7.43
CA ALA A 32 -9.66 -23.32 -8.54
C ALA A 32 -11.15 -23.31 -8.10
N GLY A 33 -11.54 -24.23 -7.22
CA GLY A 33 -12.92 -24.40 -6.75
C GLY A 33 -13.40 -23.26 -5.85
N ALA A 34 -14.67 -22.85 -6.00
CA ALA A 34 -15.24 -21.73 -5.24
C ALA A 34 -15.29 -21.99 -3.73
N ALA A 35 -15.65 -23.22 -3.31
CA ALA A 35 -15.67 -23.60 -1.89
C ALA A 35 -14.25 -23.59 -1.29
N ASP A 36 -13.28 -24.14 -2.02
CA ASP A 36 -11.89 -24.18 -1.58
C ASP A 36 -11.25 -22.79 -1.51
N LYS A 37 -11.62 -21.88 -2.41
CA LYS A 37 -11.24 -20.45 -2.33
C LYS A 37 -11.80 -19.79 -1.08
N ALA A 38 -13.06 -20.06 -0.72
CA ALA A 38 -13.64 -19.49 0.49
C ALA A 38 -12.89 -19.98 1.74
N VAL A 39 -12.59 -21.28 1.84
CA VAL A 39 -11.80 -21.84 2.93
C VAL A 39 -10.39 -21.25 2.96
N PHE A 40 -9.74 -21.10 1.80
CA PHE A 40 -8.42 -20.47 1.68
C PHE A 40 -8.43 -19.03 2.22
N LEU A 41 -9.41 -18.22 1.82
CA LEU A 41 -9.54 -16.84 2.29
C LEU A 41 -9.81 -16.77 3.78
N VAL A 42 -10.72 -17.60 4.32
CA VAL A 42 -10.99 -17.63 5.75
C VAL A 42 -9.73 -17.99 6.55
N ARG A 43 -8.97 -19.00 6.11
CA ARG A 43 -7.69 -19.36 6.74
C ARG A 43 -6.69 -18.20 6.71
N LEU A 44 -6.61 -17.49 5.59
CA LEU A 44 -5.73 -16.34 5.44
C LEU A 44 -6.19 -15.18 6.35
N LEU A 45 -7.50 -14.93 6.46
CA LEU A 45 -8.06 -13.91 7.35
C LEU A 45 -7.83 -14.22 8.83
N LEU A 46 -7.71 -15.49 9.22
CA LEU A 46 -7.38 -15.90 10.59
C LEU A 46 -5.88 -15.78 10.90
N ASN A 47 -5.04 -15.48 9.92
CA ASN A 47 -3.61 -15.29 10.14
C ASN A 47 -3.36 -13.96 10.89
N PRO A 48 -2.67 -13.97 12.05
CA PRO A 48 -2.40 -12.76 12.83
C PRO A 48 -1.72 -11.64 12.05
N TRP A 49 -0.84 -11.97 11.09
CA TRP A 49 -0.17 -11.00 10.23
C TRP A 49 -1.12 -10.38 9.20
N VAL A 50 -2.05 -11.16 8.66
CA VAL A 50 -3.08 -10.63 7.76
C VAL A 50 -4.01 -9.71 8.52
N LEU A 51 -4.40 -10.09 9.74
CA LEU A 51 -5.16 -9.24 10.64
C LEU A 51 -4.41 -7.95 11.00
N SER A 52 -3.10 -7.99 11.23
CA SER A 52 -2.32 -6.77 11.47
C SER A 52 -2.27 -5.87 10.23
N GLY A 53 -2.17 -6.44 9.02
CA GLY A 53 -2.27 -5.70 7.77
C GLY A 53 -3.63 -5.05 7.55
N LEU A 54 -4.73 -5.76 7.87
CA LEU A 54 -6.09 -5.22 7.84
C LEU A 54 -6.30 -4.12 8.90
N GLY A 55 -5.78 -4.33 10.10
CA GLY A 55 -5.79 -3.34 11.17
C GLY A 55 -5.02 -2.07 10.79
N ALA A 56 -3.88 -2.23 10.11
CA ALA A 56 -3.13 -1.10 9.57
C ALA A 56 -3.91 -0.37 8.46
N ALA A 57 -4.60 -1.08 7.58
CA ALA A 57 -5.46 -0.45 6.56
C ALA A 57 -6.61 0.34 7.19
N PHE A 58 -7.22 -0.18 8.26
CA PHE A 58 -8.22 0.56 9.03
C PHE A 58 -7.62 1.80 9.72
N ALA A 59 -6.47 1.68 10.38
CA ALA A 59 -5.79 2.83 10.98
C ALA A 59 -5.34 3.88 9.93
N ALA A 60 -4.97 3.43 8.74
CA ALA A 60 -4.66 4.30 7.61
C ALA A 60 -5.90 5.09 7.17
N SER A 61 -7.07 4.44 7.08
CA SER A 61 -8.31 5.14 6.71
C SER A 61 -8.74 6.18 7.75
N LEU A 62 -8.57 5.88 9.05
CA LEU A 62 -8.77 6.86 10.13
C LEU A 62 -7.83 8.06 9.99
N SER A 63 -6.54 7.80 9.75
CA SER A 63 -5.54 8.84 9.55
C SER A 63 -5.86 9.69 8.31
N TRP A 64 -6.33 9.06 7.24
CA TRP A 64 -6.72 9.74 6.01
C TRP A 64 -7.91 10.68 6.23
N MET A 65 -8.94 10.25 6.97
CA MET A 65 -10.06 11.13 7.34
C MET A 65 -9.59 12.36 8.12
N LEU A 66 -8.65 12.18 9.06
CA LEU A 66 -8.05 13.29 9.80
C LEU A 66 -7.21 14.21 8.91
N ALA A 67 -6.47 13.66 7.94
CA ALA A 67 -5.74 14.45 6.96
C ALA A 67 -6.68 15.32 6.12
N LEU A 68 -7.76 14.73 5.59
CA LEU A 68 -8.75 15.44 4.77
C LEU A 68 -9.57 16.46 5.56
N SER A 69 -9.69 16.32 6.88
CA SER A 69 -10.26 17.38 7.72
C SER A 69 -9.41 18.66 7.78
N LYS A 70 -8.13 18.58 7.40
CA LYS A 70 -7.13 19.66 7.54
C LYS A 70 -6.52 20.11 6.21
N LEU A 71 -6.62 19.30 5.17
CA LEU A 71 -6.02 19.54 3.86
C LEU A 71 -7.09 19.38 2.79
N SER A 72 -6.96 20.17 1.72
CA SER A 72 -7.70 19.88 0.50
C SER A 72 -7.25 18.53 -0.07
N LEU A 73 -8.19 17.83 -0.71
CA LEU A 73 -7.89 16.56 -1.37
C LEU A 73 -6.78 16.73 -2.41
N SER A 74 -6.77 17.83 -3.16
CA SER A 74 -5.76 18.15 -4.17
C SER A 74 -4.35 18.28 -3.60
N SER A 75 -4.18 18.81 -2.38
CA SER A 75 -2.87 18.92 -1.75
C SER A 75 -2.42 17.62 -1.07
N ALA A 76 -3.35 16.82 -0.54
CA ALA A 76 -3.02 15.56 0.14
C ALA A 76 -2.72 14.41 -0.83
N TYR A 77 -3.44 14.34 -1.95
CA TYR A 77 -3.39 13.21 -2.88
C TYR A 77 -2.01 12.96 -3.53
N PRO A 78 -1.25 13.99 -3.97
CA PRO A 78 0.09 13.78 -4.54
C PRO A 78 1.04 13.03 -3.59
N LEU A 79 0.95 13.29 -2.28
CA LEU A 79 1.75 12.60 -1.27
C LEU A 79 1.35 11.13 -1.13
N THR A 80 0.09 10.78 -1.36
CA THR A 80 -0.35 9.38 -1.32
C THR A 80 0.27 8.55 -2.43
N ALA A 81 0.56 9.17 -3.59
CA ALA A 81 1.19 8.49 -4.71
C ALA A 81 2.67 8.13 -4.44
N SER A 82 3.30 8.72 -3.42
CA SER A 82 4.63 8.27 -2.96
C SER A 82 4.61 6.84 -2.41
N SER A 83 3.44 6.31 -2.02
CA SER A 83 3.27 4.91 -1.66
C SER A 83 3.73 3.95 -2.75
N PHE A 84 3.58 4.28 -4.04
CA PHE A 84 4.06 3.44 -5.14
C PHE A 84 5.58 3.24 -5.11
N VAL A 85 6.32 4.31 -4.80
CA VAL A 85 7.78 4.26 -4.68
C VAL A 85 8.17 3.39 -3.50
N LEU A 86 7.51 3.59 -2.35
CA LEU A 86 7.78 2.82 -1.14
C LEU A 86 7.43 1.35 -1.29
N VAL A 87 6.29 1.02 -1.89
CA VAL A 87 5.90 -0.37 -2.18
C VAL A 87 6.93 -1.03 -3.08
N LEU A 88 7.38 -0.37 -4.17
CA LEU A 88 8.40 -0.93 -5.05
C LEU A 88 9.73 -1.16 -4.32
N ALA A 89 10.19 -0.17 -3.54
CA ALA A 89 11.45 -0.26 -2.82
C ALA A 89 11.41 -1.37 -1.77
N PHE A 90 10.37 -1.40 -0.94
CA PHE A 90 10.24 -2.39 0.10
C PHE A 90 9.84 -3.77 -0.42
N SER A 91 9.12 -3.89 -1.54
CA SER A 91 8.87 -5.22 -2.14
C SER A 91 10.17 -5.84 -2.66
N ALA A 92 11.08 -5.04 -3.21
CA ALA A 92 12.40 -5.53 -3.59
C ALA A 92 13.26 -5.95 -2.39
N ILE A 93 13.26 -5.16 -1.30
CA ILE A 93 14.08 -5.43 -0.11
C ILE A 93 13.51 -6.58 0.73
N VAL A 94 12.21 -6.56 1.01
CA VAL A 94 11.55 -7.47 1.96
C VAL A 94 11.11 -8.77 1.29
N LEU A 95 10.57 -8.69 0.07
CA LEU A 95 10.05 -9.86 -0.65
C LEU A 95 11.03 -10.40 -1.69
N GLY A 96 12.16 -9.72 -1.92
CA GLY A 96 13.12 -10.10 -2.94
C GLY A 96 12.58 -9.99 -4.37
N GLU A 97 11.53 -9.19 -4.60
CA GLU A 97 10.97 -9.06 -5.94
C GLU A 97 11.97 -8.40 -6.91
N PRO A 98 12.11 -8.91 -8.15
CA PRO A 98 13.02 -8.34 -9.11
C PRO A 98 12.60 -6.91 -9.50
N LEU A 99 13.55 -6.00 -9.38
CA LEU A 99 13.46 -4.63 -9.89
C LEU A 99 13.80 -4.64 -11.38
N THR A 100 12.78 -4.79 -12.21
CA THR A 100 12.95 -4.71 -13.67
C THR A 100 13.09 -3.26 -14.11
N ALA A 101 13.79 -3.04 -15.22
CA ALA A 101 13.92 -1.71 -15.83
C ALA A 101 12.55 -1.06 -16.10
N ALA A 102 11.54 -1.86 -16.50
CA ALA A 102 10.18 -1.39 -16.69
C ALA A 102 9.53 -0.86 -15.39
N LYS A 103 9.69 -1.56 -14.26
CA LYS A 103 9.18 -1.09 -12.96
C LYS A 103 9.86 0.21 -12.55
N LEU A 104 11.18 0.32 -12.71
CA LEU A 104 11.94 1.52 -12.37
C LEU A 104 11.53 2.73 -13.24
N LEU A 105 11.43 2.54 -14.56
CA LEU A 105 10.99 3.60 -15.48
C LEU A 105 9.55 4.04 -15.19
N GLY A 106 8.64 3.09 -14.96
CA GLY A 106 7.26 3.38 -14.58
C GLY A 106 7.18 4.18 -13.28
N THR A 107 7.94 3.79 -12.26
CA THR A 107 8.00 4.53 -10.99
C THR A 107 8.61 5.92 -11.17
N ALA A 108 9.65 6.08 -12.00
CA ALA A 108 10.21 7.39 -12.32
C ALA A 108 9.17 8.31 -12.99
N LEU A 109 8.34 7.77 -13.89
CA LEU A 109 7.23 8.52 -14.50
C LEU A 109 6.17 8.93 -13.47
N VAL A 110 5.80 8.03 -12.55
CA VAL A 110 4.87 8.36 -11.43
C VAL A 110 5.44 9.48 -10.57
N VAL A 111 6.71 9.39 -10.18
CA VAL A 111 7.39 10.44 -9.39
C VAL A 111 7.41 11.76 -10.12
N THR A 112 7.71 11.75 -11.42
CA THR A 112 7.70 12.97 -12.25
C THR A 112 6.31 13.59 -12.30
N GLY A 113 5.27 12.76 -12.47
CA GLY A 113 3.87 13.21 -12.42
C GLY A 113 3.49 13.84 -11.08
N ILE A 114 3.96 13.28 -9.96
CA ILE A 114 3.77 13.86 -8.63
C ILE A 114 4.43 15.24 -8.52
N ILE A 115 5.67 15.39 -9.01
CA ILE A 115 6.39 16.67 -8.98
C ILE A 115 5.63 17.73 -9.78
N VAL A 116 5.14 17.37 -10.98
CA VAL A 116 4.36 18.28 -11.82
C VAL A 116 3.08 18.71 -11.10
N LEU A 117 2.31 17.76 -10.55
CA LEU A 117 1.09 18.05 -9.78
C LEU A 117 1.36 18.93 -8.56
N ALA A 118 2.45 18.68 -7.84
CA ALA A 118 2.83 19.47 -6.68
C ALA A 118 3.31 20.88 -7.05
N SER A 119 3.85 21.07 -8.26
CA SER A 119 4.32 22.36 -8.76
C SER A 119 3.22 23.28 -9.31
N TRP A 120 2.03 22.75 -9.58
CA TRP A 120 0.88 23.48 -10.13
C TRP A 120 -0.23 23.73 -9.11
N GLY A 121 0.06 23.57 -7.81
CA GLY A 121 -0.85 23.77 -6.69
C GLY A 121 -0.53 24.99 -5.84
#